data_AF-A0A259DBX5-F1
#
_entry.id   AF-A0A259DBX5-F1
#
_cell.length_a   1.000
_cell.length_b   1.000
_cell.length_c   1.000
_cell.angle_alpha   90.00
_cell.angle_beta   90.00
_cell.angle_gamma   90.00
#
_symmetry.space_group_name_H-M   'P 1'
#
loop_
_entity.id
_entity.type
_entity.pdbx_description
1 polymer ?
#
loop_
_entity_poly.entity_id
_entity_poly.type
_entity_poly.pdbx_seq_one_letter_code
_entity_poly.pdbx_strand_id
1 'polypeptide(L)'
;KKWGYELAAREFGAKLIGEGPWMELPNGIVIKDVIADAFLQQILLRPEEYDVVATLNLNGDYISDALAAEVGGIGIAPGANLSDTVAMFEATHGTAPKYAGKDYVNPGSLILSAEMMLRHLGWLEAADLIVSSMEKAIASKQVTYDFARLMEGATEVKCSKFAEVMVAQMQAA
;
A
#
# COMPACT_ATOMS: atom_id res chain seq x y z
N LYS A 1 3.30 8.19 -21.15
CA LYS A 1 1.89 8.38 -21.54
C LYS A 1 1.52 7.64 -22.83
N LYS A 2 1.90 8.14 -24.02
CA LYS A 2 1.44 7.58 -25.32
C LYS A 2 1.65 6.06 -25.45
N TRP A 3 2.85 5.56 -25.11
CA TRP A 3 3.14 4.13 -25.13
C TRP A 3 2.24 3.27 -24.23
N GLY A 4 1.75 3.80 -23.10
CA GLY A 4 0.85 3.05 -22.21
C GLY A 4 -0.52 2.81 -22.84
N TYR A 5 -1.09 3.82 -23.50
CA TYR A 5 -2.34 3.67 -24.26
C TYR A 5 -2.18 2.75 -25.46
N GLU A 6 -1.07 2.87 -26.21
CA GLU A 6 -0.79 1.98 -27.33
C GLU A 6 -0.65 0.51 -26.89
N LEU A 7 0.02 0.26 -25.76
CA LEU A 7 0.11 -1.07 -25.16
C LEU A 7 -1.28 -1.61 -24.78
N ALA A 8 -2.08 -0.79 -24.08
CA ALA A 8 -3.44 -1.18 -23.66
C ALA A 8 -4.31 -1.58 -24.86
N ALA A 9 -4.27 -0.80 -25.95
CA ALA A 9 -5.00 -1.12 -27.17
C ALA A 9 -4.47 -2.39 -27.86
N ARG A 10 -3.15 -2.52 -27.99
CA ARG A 10 -2.49 -3.61 -28.73
C ARG A 10 -2.61 -4.96 -28.03
N GLU A 11 -2.43 -4.99 -26.72
CA GLU A 11 -2.26 -6.25 -25.95
C GLU A 11 -3.50 -6.60 -25.12
N PHE A 12 -4.26 -5.60 -24.69
CA PHE A 12 -5.41 -5.79 -23.79
C PHE A 12 -6.75 -5.42 -24.45
N GLY A 13 -6.75 -5.04 -25.73
CA GLY A 13 -7.97 -4.76 -26.50
C GLY A 13 -8.73 -3.50 -26.08
N ALA A 14 -8.02 -2.52 -25.50
CA ALA A 14 -8.61 -1.26 -25.06
C ALA A 14 -9.26 -0.48 -26.22
N LYS A 15 -10.40 0.16 -25.98
CA LYS A 15 -11.13 0.98 -26.97
C LYS A 15 -11.34 2.39 -26.45
N LEU A 16 -11.36 3.37 -27.35
CA LEU A 16 -11.58 4.78 -26.99
C LEU A 16 -12.94 5.01 -26.33
N ILE A 17 -12.94 5.86 -25.32
CA ILE A 17 -14.14 6.37 -24.66
C ILE A 17 -14.43 7.78 -25.24
N GLY A 18 -15.49 7.89 -26.03
CA GLY A 18 -15.89 9.17 -26.64
C GLY A 18 -14.81 9.75 -27.55
N GLU A 19 -14.60 11.07 -27.46
CA GLU A 19 -13.63 11.82 -28.30
C GLU A 19 -12.28 12.06 -27.60
N GLY A 20 -12.14 11.62 -26.33
CA GLY A 20 -10.95 11.83 -25.51
C GLY A 20 -9.88 10.75 -25.67
N PRO A 21 -8.72 10.89 -25.00
CA PRO A 21 -7.64 9.91 -25.05
C PRO A 21 -7.92 8.66 -24.19
N TRP A 22 -8.91 8.72 -23.30
CA TRP A 22 -9.19 7.64 -22.35
C TRP A 22 -9.70 6.40 -23.08
N MET A 23 -9.36 5.24 -22.53
CA MET A 23 -9.75 3.95 -23.09
C MET A 23 -10.40 3.07 -22.03
N GLU A 24 -11.24 2.14 -22.47
CA GLU A 24 -11.84 1.12 -21.64
C GLU A 24 -11.35 -0.27 -22.09
N LEU A 25 -10.92 -1.09 -21.13
CA LEU A 25 -10.61 -2.50 -21.35
C LEU A 25 -11.90 -3.34 -21.45
N PRO A 26 -11.87 -4.52 -22.10
CA PRO A 26 -13.06 -5.39 -22.20
C PRO A 26 -13.70 -5.80 -20.86
N ASN A 27 -12.94 -5.74 -19.77
CA ASN A 27 -13.41 -6.05 -18.41
C ASN A 27 -13.91 -4.82 -17.65
N GLY A 28 -14.04 -3.65 -18.30
CA GLY A 28 -14.58 -2.42 -17.71
C GLY A 28 -13.55 -1.55 -16.98
N ILE A 29 -12.26 -1.91 -16.98
CA ILE A 29 -11.22 -1.04 -16.40
C ILE A 29 -10.99 0.16 -17.30
N VAL A 30 -11.07 1.36 -16.73
CA VAL A 30 -10.79 2.62 -17.42
C VAL A 30 -9.30 2.96 -17.33
N ILE A 31 -8.67 3.15 -18.49
CA ILE A 31 -7.32 3.70 -18.62
C ILE A 31 -7.45 5.20 -18.87
N LYS A 32 -7.01 5.99 -17.89
CA LYS A 32 -7.01 7.45 -17.93
C LYS A 32 -5.63 8.03 -17.60
N ASP A 33 -5.43 9.30 -17.94
CA ASP A 33 -4.22 10.05 -17.60
C ASP A 33 -4.54 11.41 -16.99
N VAL A 34 -3.58 11.90 -16.20
CA VAL A 34 -3.61 13.19 -15.51
C VAL A 34 -2.18 13.69 -15.36
N ILE A 35 -1.98 15.01 -15.39
CA ILE A 35 -0.65 15.63 -15.21
C ILE A 35 -0.26 15.49 -13.72
N ALA A 36 1.02 15.26 -13.44
CA ALA A 36 1.49 14.92 -12.09
C ALA A 36 1.15 15.97 -11.01
N ASP A 37 1.23 17.26 -11.34
CA ASP A 37 0.87 18.35 -10.43
C ASP A 37 -0.64 18.39 -10.12
N ALA A 38 -1.48 18.19 -11.13
CA ALA A 38 -2.91 18.03 -10.96
C ALA A 38 -3.22 16.74 -10.19
N PHE A 39 -2.48 15.66 -10.41
CA PHE A 39 -2.67 14.41 -9.68
C PHE A 39 -2.40 14.55 -8.19
N LEU A 40 -1.33 15.27 -7.80
CA LEU A 40 -1.06 15.60 -6.39
C LEU A 40 -2.20 16.42 -5.75
N GLN A 41 -2.96 17.19 -6.53
CA GLN A 41 -4.18 17.83 -6.02
C GLN A 41 -5.36 16.85 -5.96
N GLN A 42 -5.46 15.93 -6.92
CA GLN A 42 -6.56 14.97 -6.99
C GLN A 42 -6.51 13.91 -5.90
N ILE A 43 -5.32 13.46 -5.47
CA ILE A 43 -5.22 12.52 -4.33
C ILE A 43 -5.81 13.11 -3.04
N LEU A 44 -5.73 14.44 -2.87
CA LEU A 44 -6.35 15.15 -1.74
C LEU A 44 -7.85 15.37 -1.93
N LEU A 45 -8.27 15.75 -3.14
CA LEU A 45 -9.63 16.23 -3.39
C LEU A 45 -10.60 15.11 -3.80
N ARG A 46 -10.10 14.09 -4.49
CA ARG A 46 -10.86 13.01 -5.13
C ARG A 46 -10.10 11.67 -5.13
N PRO A 47 -9.64 11.18 -3.98
CA PRO A 47 -8.88 9.92 -3.90
C PRO A 47 -9.65 8.73 -4.46
N GLU A 48 -10.97 8.69 -4.26
CA GLU A 48 -11.87 7.60 -4.71
C GLU A 48 -11.95 7.45 -6.24
N GLU A 49 -11.46 8.43 -7.02
CA GLU A 49 -11.44 8.32 -8.47
C GLU A 49 -10.26 7.45 -9.00
N TYR A 50 -9.35 6.96 -8.16
CA TYR A 50 -8.12 6.28 -8.59
C TYR A 50 -7.84 4.98 -7.84
N ASP A 51 -7.68 3.89 -8.58
CA ASP A 51 -7.33 2.57 -8.02
C ASP A 51 -5.86 2.18 -8.25
N VAL A 52 -5.40 2.24 -9.51
CA VAL A 52 -4.05 1.83 -9.91
C VAL A 52 -3.35 2.96 -10.65
N VAL A 53 -2.14 3.29 -10.20
CA VAL A 53 -1.33 4.38 -10.76
C VAL A 53 -0.05 3.82 -11.36
N ALA A 54 0.11 3.96 -12.68
CA ALA A 54 1.35 3.69 -13.37
C ALA A 54 2.08 5.00 -13.69
N THR A 55 3.35 5.11 -13.28
CA THR A 55 4.09 6.36 -13.40
C THR A 55 5.59 6.14 -13.60
N LEU A 56 6.33 7.22 -13.87
CA LEU A 56 7.79 7.20 -13.98
C LEU A 56 8.42 7.20 -12.58
N ASN A 57 9.68 6.74 -12.50
CA ASN A 57 10.40 6.55 -11.23
C ASN A 57 10.26 7.75 -10.26
N LEU A 58 10.66 8.96 -10.69
CA LEU A 58 10.59 10.15 -9.84
C LEU A 58 9.17 10.52 -9.38
N ASN A 59 8.18 10.39 -10.27
CA ASN A 59 6.80 10.67 -9.90
C ASN A 59 6.26 9.61 -8.95
N GLY A 60 6.68 8.35 -9.10
CA GLY A 60 6.29 7.25 -8.21
C GLY A 60 6.77 7.47 -6.79
N ASP A 61 8.03 7.89 -6.63
CA ASP A 61 8.62 8.29 -5.35
C ASP A 61 7.76 9.37 -4.67
N TYR A 62 7.51 10.49 -5.34
CA TYR A 62 6.75 11.60 -4.76
C TYR A 62 5.30 11.28 -4.45
N ILE A 63 4.62 10.55 -5.35
CA ILE A 63 3.21 10.21 -5.20
C ILE A 63 3.01 9.18 -4.09
N SER A 64 3.83 8.14 -4.05
CA SER A 64 3.67 7.07 -3.06
C SER A 64 3.91 7.56 -1.64
N ASP A 65 4.91 8.42 -1.43
CA ASP A 65 5.15 9.07 -0.14
C ASP A 65 4.01 10.02 0.26
N ALA A 66 3.49 10.81 -0.68
CA ALA A 66 2.36 11.70 -0.41
C ALA A 66 1.11 10.92 0.01
N LEU A 67 0.76 9.85 -0.71
CA LEU A 67 -0.37 8.98 -0.37
C LEU A 67 -0.19 8.28 0.98
N ALA A 68 1.02 7.77 1.26
CA ALA A 68 1.33 7.15 2.55
C ALA A 68 1.21 8.16 3.71
N ALA A 69 1.55 9.43 3.49
CA ALA A 69 1.37 10.49 4.48
C ALA A 69 -0.10 10.79 4.74
N GLU A 70 -0.93 10.87 3.70
CA GLU A 70 -2.36 11.19 3.80
C GLU A 70 -3.13 10.16 4.63
N VAL A 71 -2.81 8.88 4.48
CA VAL A 71 -3.44 7.80 5.26
C VAL A 71 -2.80 7.58 6.63
N GLY A 72 -1.81 8.40 7.01
CA GLY A 72 -1.04 8.23 8.26
C GLY A 72 -0.17 6.96 8.28
N GLY A 73 0.12 6.41 7.10
CA GLY A 73 0.72 5.10 6.90
C GLY A 73 2.21 5.10 6.62
N ILE A 74 2.94 6.22 6.70
CA ILE A 74 4.39 6.28 6.40
C ILE A 74 5.19 5.19 7.13
N GLY A 75 4.85 4.87 8.38
CA GLY A 75 5.52 3.83 9.17
C GLY A 75 5.15 2.39 8.79
N ILE A 76 4.06 2.20 8.06
CA ILE A 76 3.51 0.89 7.70
C ILE A 76 3.33 0.66 6.20
N ALA A 77 3.75 1.61 5.35
CA ALA A 77 3.62 1.50 3.90
C ALA A 77 4.39 0.26 3.41
N PRO A 78 3.73 -0.71 2.75
CA PRO A 78 4.41 -1.89 2.22
C PRO A 78 5.05 -1.58 0.86
N GLY A 79 5.95 -2.46 0.42
CA GLY A 79 6.69 -2.29 -0.82
C GLY A 79 7.14 -3.60 -1.44
N ALA A 80 7.19 -3.60 -2.77
CA ALA A 80 7.71 -4.71 -3.54
C ALA A 80 8.42 -4.22 -4.81
N ASN A 81 9.51 -4.90 -5.14
CA ASN A 81 10.25 -4.76 -6.38
C ASN A 81 10.04 -6.02 -7.22
N LEU A 82 9.39 -5.89 -8.38
CA LEU A 82 8.98 -7.01 -9.22
C LEU A 82 9.75 -7.02 -10.54
N SER A 83 10.05 -8.23 -11.03
CA SER A 83 10.62 -8.50 -12.35
C SER A 83 9.99 -9.77 -12.93
N ASP A 84 10.35 -10.13 -14.17
CA ASP A 84 9.82 -11.32 -14.83
C ASP A 84 10.17 -12.65 -14.11
N THR A 85 11.27 -12.68 -13.36
CA THR A 85 11.79 -13.92 -12.75
C THR A 85 11.90 -13.88 -11.23
N VAL A 86 11.93 -12.69 -10.63
CA VAL A 86 12.15 -12.51 -9.19
C VAL A 86 11.25 -11.40 -8.67
N ALA A 87 10.66 -11.63 -7.51
CA ALA A 87 9.94 -10.64 -6.73
C ALA A 87 10.62 -10.48 -5.36
N MET A 88 10.85 -9.25 -4.93
CA MET A 88 11.42 -8.91 -3.64
C MET A 88 10.45 -8.02 -2.87
N PHE A 89 10.05 -8.46 -1.68
CA PHE A 89 9.12 -7.75 -0.82
C PHE A 89 9.89 -7.24 0.39
N GLU A 90 9.81 -5.94 0.66
CA GLU A 90 10.64 -5.29 1.67
C GLU A 90 9.89 -4.18 2.39
N ALA A 91 10.36 -3.84 3.59
CA ALA A 91 9.87 -2.65 4.26
C ALA A 91 10.35 -1.39 3.51
N THR A 92 9.49 -0.40 3.36
CA THR A 92 9.82 0.87 2.67
C THR A 92 10.60 1.83 3.55
N HIS A 93 10.47 1.69 4.88
CA HIS A 93 11.17 2.54 5.83
C HIS A 93 12.68 2.22 5.88
N GLY A 94 13.49 3.23 6.21
CA GLY A 94 14.93 3.03 6.44
C GLY A 94 15.26 2.20 7.68
N THR A 95 16.56 1.99 7.93
CA THR A 95 17.07 1.10 9.00
C THR A 95 16.85 1.59 10.43
N ALA A 96 16.51 2.86 10.62
CA ALA A 96 16.32 3.53 11.91
C ALA A 96 17.30 3.09 13.03
N PRO A 97 18.63 3.29 12.87
CA PRO A 97 19.66 2.68 13.72
C PRO A 97 19.49 2.95 15.22
N LYS A 98 18.93 4.11 15.58
CA LYS A 98 18.63 4.49 16.97
C LYS A 98 17.66 3.54 17.69
N TYR A 99 16.89 2.73 16.97
CA TYR A 99 15.91 1.79 17.52
C TYR A 99 16.30 0.32 17.36
N ALA A 100 17.43 0.03 16.72
CA ALA A 100 17.91 -1.33 16.51
C ALA A 100 18.05 -2.09 17.84
N GLY A 101 17.47 -3.29 17.91
CA GLY A 101 17.53 -4.16 19.10
C GLY A 101 16.71 -3.71 20.31
N LYS A 102 15.86 -2.68 20.18
CA LYS A 102 15.11 -2.10 21.31
C LYS A 102 13.68 -2.63 21.49
N ASP A 103 13.23 -3.54 20.62
CA ASP A 103 11.86 -4.08 20.64
C ASP A 103 10.78 -2.96 20.65
N TYR A 104 10.99 -1.95 19.81
CA TYR A 104 10.30 -0.67 19.90
C TYR A 104 9.52 -0.27 18.64
N VAL A 105 10.07 -0.59 17.46
CA VAL A 105 9.53 -0.12 16.17
C VAL A 105 8.28 -0.86 15.75
N ASN A 106 7.47 -0.22 14.91
CA ASN A 106 6.33 -0.84 14.27
C ASN A 106 6.78 -1.85 13.21
N PRO A 107 6.37 -3.14 13.27
CA PRO A 107 6.70 -4.12 12.25
C PRO A 107 5.75 -4.08 11.03
N GLY A 108 4.77 -3.18 11.01
CA GLY A 108 3.65 -3.18 10.06
C GLY A 108 4.06 -3.13 8.59
N SER A 109 5.05 -2.30 8.21
CA SER A 109 5.53 -2.22 6.82
C SER A 109 6.04 -3.56 6.33
N LEU A 110 6.87 -4.25 7.12
CA LEU A 110 7.41 -5.56 6.73
C LEU A 110 6.33 -6.65 6.69
N ILE A 111 5.39 -6.62 7.63
CA ILE A 111 4.27 -7.58 7.67
C ILE A 111 3.34 -7.39 6.47
N LEU A 112 3.03 -6.14 6.09
CA LEU A 112 2.20 -5.85 4.93
C LEU A 112 2.95 -6.12 3.62
N SER A 113 4.27 -5.97 3.56
CA SER A 113 5.05 -6.47 2.41
C SER A 113 5.00 -7.99 2.31
N ALA A 114 4.97 -8.71 3.43
CA ALA A 114 4.74 -10.16 3.43
C ALA A 114 3.31 -10.52 3.02
N GLU A 115 2.31 -9.70 3.34
CA GLU A 115 0.94 -9.83 2.81
C GLU A 115 0.95 -9.71 1.28
N MET A 116 1.61 -8.71 0.71
CA MET A 116 1.77 -8.56 -0.74
C MET A 116 2.45 -9.80 -1.35
N MET A 117 3.45 -10.37 -0.66
CA MET A 117 4.11 -11.60 -1.07
C MET A 117 3.14 -12.79 -1.12
N LEU A 118 2.34 -12.99 -0.07
CA LEU A 118 1.35 -14.08 -0.04
C LEU A 118 0.33 -13.92 -1.16
N ARG A 119 -0.13 -12.68 -1.40
CA ARG A 119 -1.05 -12.38 -2.51
C ARG A 119 -0.41 -12.66 -3.86
N HIS A 120 0.86 -12.32 -4.05
CA HIS A 120 1.62 -12.64 -5.26
C HIS A 120 1.81 -14.15 -5.46
N LEU A 121 1.93 -14.93 -4.38
CA LEU A 121 1.99 -16.40 -4.41
C LEU A 121 0.61 -17.07 -4.59
N GLY A 122 -0.48 -16.29 -4.65
CA GLY A 122 -1.84 -16.79 -4.77
C GLY A 122 -2.47 -17.28 -3.45
N TRP A 123 -1.83 -17.04 -2.31
CA TRP A 123 -2.32 -17.44 -0.98
C TRP A 123 -3.24 -16.37 -0.39
N LEU A 124 -4.38 -16.15 -1.07
CA LEU A 124 -5.28 -15.01 -0.81
C LEU A 124 -5.87 -15.04 0.60
N GLU A 125 -6.30 -16.21 1.09
CA GLU A 125 -6.89 -16.34 2.43
C GLU A 125 -5.91 -15.95 3.55
N ALA A 126 -4.64 -16.32 3.39
CA ALA A 126 -3.59 -15.95 4.35
C ALA A 126 -3.27 -14.45 4.29
N ALA A 127 -3.26 -13.87 3.09
CA ALA A 127 -3.08 -12.43 2.90
C ALA A 127 -4.23 -11.63 3.54
N ASP A 128 -5.48 -12.02 3.29
CA ASP A 128 -6.68 -11.37 3.84
C ASP A 128 -6.73 -11.49 5.37
N LEU A 129 -6.25 -12.60 5.94
CA LEU A 129 -6.13 -12.77 7.39
C LEU A 129 -5.13 -11.79 8.01
N ILE A 130 -4.00 -11.50 7.34
CA ILE A 130 -3.03 -10.49 7.81
C ILE A 130 -3.66 -9.10 7.80
N VAL A 131 -4.36 -8.72 6.73
CA VAL A 131 -5.04 -7.41 6.64
C VAL A 131 -6.07 -7.28 7.75
N SER A 132 -6.96 -8.26 7.89
CA SER A 132 -8.00 -8.23 8.93
C SER A 132 -7.41 -8.19 10.35
N SER A 133 -6.32 -8.92 10.59
CA SER A 133 -5.60 -8.90 11.86
C SER A 133 -4.98 -7.53 12.17
N MET A 134 -4.35 -6.90 11.18
CA MET A 134 -3.76 -5.56 11.32
C MET A 134 -4.83 -4.52 11.65
N GLU A 135 -5.95 -4.53 10.91
CA GLU A 135 -7.09 -3.65 11.15
C GLU A 135 -7.64 -3.80 12.57
N LYS A 136 -7.90 -5.04 13.01
CA LYS A 136 -8.39 -5.35 14.36
C LYS A 136 -7.37 -4.94 15.44
N ALA A 137 -6.07 -5.15 15.21
CA ALA A 137 -5.03 -4.78 16.15
C ALA A 137 -4.98 -3.26 16.36
N ILE A 138 -4.98 -2.48 15.27
CA ILE A 138 -5.02 -1.01 15.31
C ILE A 138 -6.33 -0.52 15.96
N ALA A 139 -7.48 -1.11 15.60
CA ALA A 139 -8.78 -0.76 16.18
C ALA A 139 -8.86 -1.04 17.69
N SER A 140 -8.14 -2.06 18.18
CA SER A 140 -8.03 -2.34 19.62
C SER A 140 -7.22 -1.31 20.40
N LYS A 141 -6.57 -0.36 19.70
CA LYS A 141 -5.67 0.67 20.23
C LYS A 141 -4.48 0.13 21.03
N GLN A 142 -4.13 -1.15 20.87
CA GLN A 142 -2.88 -1.74 21.36
C GLN A 142 -1.86 -1.68 20.23
N VAL A 143 -1.08 -0.61 20.19
CA VAL A 143 -0.26 -0.23 19.03
C VAL A 143 1.13 0.22 19.46
N THR A 144 2.09 0.20 18.54
CA THR A 144 3.44 0.70 18.79
C THR A 144 3.48 2.23 18.96
N TYR A 145 4.59 2.74 19.48
CA TYR A 145 4.77 4.15 19.89
C TYR A 145 4.37 5.19 18.82
N ASP A 146 4.58 4.85 17.55
CA ASP A 146 4.36 5.69 16.39
C ASP A 146 2.88 6.00 16.17
N PHE A 147 2.01 5.02 16.42
CA PHE A 147 0.56 5.19 16.45
C PHE A 147 0.07 5.69 17.81
N ALA A 148 0.62 5.16 18.92
CA ALA A 148 0.14 5.49 20.26
C ALA A 148 0.18 7.00 20.56
N ARG A 149 1.22 7.70 20.08
CA ARG A 149 1.36 9.16 20.22
C ARG A 149 0.33 9.99 19.42
N LEU A 150 -0.39 9.37 18.47
CA LEU A 150 -1.39 10.01 17.61
C LEU A 150 -2.83 9.61 17.98
N MET A 151 -3.00 8.65 18.90
CA MET A 151 -4.29 8.04 19.21
C MET A 151 -4.68 8.30 20.67
N GLU A 152 -5.85 8.91 20.89
CA GLU A 152 -6.39 9.07 22.24
C GLU A 152 -6.78 7.72 22.86
N GLY A 153 -6.30 7.46 24.07
CA GLY A 153 -6.59 6.23 24.81
C GLY A 153 -5.88 4.98 24.27
N ALA A 154 -4.82 5.14 23.48
CA ALA A 154 -4.02 4.01 23.03
C ALA A 154 -3.12 3.46 24.14
N THR A 155 -2.95 2.13 24.13
CA THR A 155 -1.95 1.43 24.94
C THR A 155 -0.72 1.20 24.07
N GLU A 156 0.38 1.89 24.39
CA GLU A 156 1.66 1.65 23.72
C GLU A 156 2.17 0.24 24.06
N VAL A 157 2.43 -0.55 23.02
CA VAL A 157 3.02 -1.88 23.13
C VAL A 157 4.37 -1.96 22.40
N LYS A 158 5.20 -2.92 22.81
CA LYS A 158 6.47 -3.24 22.15
C LYS A 158 6.25 -3.86 20.76
N CYS A 159 7.30 -3.90 19.93
CA CYS A 159 7.27 -4.54 18.61
C CYS A 159 6.79 -6.00 18.69
N SER A 160 7.44 -6.80 19.55
CA SER A 160 7.08 -8.20 19.82
C SER A 160 5.63 -8.35 20.29
N LYS A 161 5.20 -7.44 21.19
CA LYS A 161 3.84 -7.48 21.73
C LYS A 161 2.79 -7.11 20.69
N PHE A 162 3.10 -6.19 19.77
CA PHE A 162 2.20 -5.89 18.65
C PHE A 162 1.99 -7.11 17.74
N ALA A 163 3.05 -7.88 17.47
CA ALA A 163 2.92 -9.15 16.74
C ALA A 163 2.01 -10.15 17.48
N GLU A 164 2.13 -10.28 18.80
CA GLU A 164 1.22 -11.12 19.59
C GLU A 164 -0.23 -10.63 19.53
N VAL A 165 -0.46 -9.30 19.60
CA VAL A 165 -1.79 -8.71 19.44
C VAL A 165 -2.37 -9.08 18.09
N MET A 166 -1.61 -8.93 17.01
CA MET A 166 -2.04 -9.34 15.67
C MET A 166 -2.41 -10.83 15.62
N VAL A 167 -1.55 -11.72 16.13
CA VAL A 167 -1.81 -13.17 16.15
C VAL A 167 -3.10 -13.50 16.93
N ALA A 168 -3.34 -12.85 18.07
CA ALA A 168 -4.58 -13.03 18.82
C ALA A 168 -5.82 -12.61 18.01
N GLN A 169 -5.72 -11.54 17.21
CA GLN A 169 -6.82 -11.07 16.36
C GLN A 169 -7.12 -11.98 15.15
N MET A 170 -6.17 -12.84 14.76
CA MET A 170 -6.39 -13.86 13.73
C MET A 170 -7.29 -15.00 14.22
N GLN A 171 -7.27 -15.29 15.53
CA GLN A 171 -7.99 -16.41 16.15
C GLN A 171 -9.38 -16.02 16.68
N ALA A 172 -9.65 -14.73 16.84
CA ALA A 172 -10.94 -14.21 17.24
C ALA A 172 -11.90 -14.16 16.02
N ALA A 173 -12.72 -15.22 15.91
CA ALA A 173 -13.85 -15.33 14.99
C ALA A 173 -15.17 -15.27 15.77
#